data_AF-A0A4S1GTN9-F1
#
_entry.id   AF-A0A4S1GTN9-F1
#
_cell.length_a   1.000
_cell.length_b   1.000
_cell.length_c   1.000
_cell.angle_alpha   90.00
_cell.angle_beta   90.00
_cell.angle_gamma   90.00
#
_symmetry.space_group_name_H-M   'P 1'
#
loop_
_entity.id
_entity.type
_entity.pdbx_description
1 polymer ?
#
loop_
_entity_poly.entity_id
_entity_poly.type
_entity_poly.pdbx_seq_one_letter_code
_entity_poly.pdbx_strand_id
1 'polypeptide(L)' 'MTAAPLISVLLPVYNAEPYVATAMQSILRQDYGRLEIIA' A
#
# COMPACT_ATOMS: atom_id res chain seq x y z
N MET A 1 -15.90 8.59 14.41
CA MET A 1 -14.98 9.33 13.52
C MET A 1 -13.88 8.36 13.12
N THR A 2 -13.71 8.08 11.83
CA THR A 2 -12.58 7.25 11.37
C THR A 2 -11.31 8.08 11.49
N ALA A 3 -10.38 7.63 12.33
CA ALA A 3 -9.07 8.26 12.45
C ALA A 3 -8.36 8.21 11.09
N ALA A 4 -7.67 9.30 10.72
CA ALA A 4 -6.88 9.36 9.50
C ALA A 4 -5.81 8.25 9.47
N PRO A 5 -5.38 7.80 8.27
CA PRO A 5 -4.25 6.89 8.14
C PRO A 5 -3.03 7.49 8.85
N LEU A 6 -2.31 6.67 9.61
CA LEU A 6 -1.05 7.11 10.23
C LEU A 6 0.11 7.01 9.22
N ILE A 7 -0.03 6.14 8.23
CA ILE A 7 1.01 5.78 7.28
C ILE A 7 0.43 5.90 5.87
N SER A 8 1.15 6.60 5.01
CA SER A 8 0.89 6.66 3.57
C SER A 8 2.03 5.96 2.85
N VAL A 9 1.71 4.92 2.09
CA VAL A 9 2.69 4.17 1.28
C VAL A 9 2.61 4.68 -0.15
N LEU A 10 3.66 5.37 -0.60
CA LEU A 10 3.80 5.77 -1.99
C LEU A 10 4.41 4.61 -2.80
N LEU A 11 3.69 4.15 -3.83
CA LEU A 11 4.05 3.02 -4.67
C LEU A 11 4.09 3.44 -6.15
N PRO A 12 5.12 4.15 -6.62
CA PRO A 12 5.17 4.56 -8.02
C PRO A 12 5.26 3.32 -8.93
N VAL A 13 4.37 3.23 -9.92
CA VAL A 13 4.28 2.09 -10.84
C VAL A 13 4.62 2.52 -12.27
N TYR A 14 5.60 1.87 -12.90
CA TYR A 14 5.87 1.96 -14.33
C TYR A 14 6.29 0.59 -14.87
N ASN A 15 5.54 0.05 -15.83
CA ASN A 15 5.77 -1.27 -16.46
C ASN A 15 6.04 -2.42 -15.46
N ALA A 16 5.44 -2.36 -14.26
CA ALA A 16 5.67 -3.30 -13.17
C ALA A 16 4.57 -4.36 -13.04
N GLU A 17 3.85 -4.67 -14.13
CA GLU A 17 2.80 -5.70 -14.19
C GLU A 17 3.15 -7.00 -13.45
N PRO A 18 4.34 -7.62 -13.63
CA PRO A 18 4.67 -8.86 -12.94
C PRO A 18 4.88 -8.72 -11.42
N TYR A 19 5.02 -7.50 -10.89
CA TYR A 19 5.42 -7.26 -9.50
C TYR A 19 4.41 -6.47 -8.67
N VAL A 20 3.57 -5.65 -9.30
CA VAL A 20 2.66 -4.72 -8.60
C VAL A 20 1.69 -5.46 -7.69
N ALA A 21 1.16 -6.60 -8.12
CA ALA A 21 0.25 -7.41 -7.30
C ALA A 21 0.95 -7.93 -6.02
N THR A 22 2.16 -8.46 -6.15
CA THR A 22 2.94 -8.97 -5.02
C THR A 22 3.33 -7.84 -4.05
N ALA A 23 3.71 -6.67 -4.59
CA ALA A 23 4.03 -5.49 -3.78
C ALA A 23 2.80 -5.01 -2.98
N MET A 24 1.64 -4.90 -3.63
CA MET A 24 0.38 -4.55 -2.96
C MET A 24 0.00 -5.58 -1.88
N GLN A 25 0.12 -6.88 -2.18
CA GLN A 25 -0.16 -7.93 -1.20
C GLN A 25 0.75 -7.86 0.03
N SER A 26 2.02 -7.51 -0.17
CA SER A 26 2.97 -7.30 0.94
C SER A 26 2.55 -6.13 1.84
N ILE A 27 2.16 -5.00 1.24
CA ILE A 27 1.73 -3.80 1.98
C ILE A 27 0.40 -4.05 2.71
N LEU A 28 -0.53 -4.79 2.11
CA LEU A 28 -1.81 -5.11 2.76
C LEU A 28 -1.68 -6.10 3.93
N ARG A 29 -0.55 -6.79 4.06
CA ARG A 29 -0.27 -7.78 5.11
C ARG A 29 0.42 -7.22 6.36
N GLN A 30 0.62 -5.90 6.45
CA GLN A 30 1.26 -5.30 7.63
C GLN A 30 0.38 -5.47 8.88
N ASP A 31 1.00 -5.65 10.04
CA ASP A 31 0.29 -5.76 11.33
C ASP A 31 -0.47 -4.47 11.70
N TYR A 32 -0.08 -3.34 11.12
CA TYR A 32 -0.75 -2.05 11.28
C TYR A 32 -1.71 -1.77 10.11
N GLY A 33 -3.02 -1.90 10.34
CA GLY A 33 -4.03 -1.82 9.27
C GLY A 33 -4.50 -0.42 8.85
N ARG A 34 -4.11 0.66 9.54
CA ARG A 34 -4.55 2.03 9.20
C ARG A 34 -3.55 2.75 8.30
N LEU A 35 -3.40 2.22 7.10
CA LEU A 35 -2.55 2.79 6.06
C LEU A 35 -3.37 3.12 4.81
N GLU A 36 -2.83 4.00 3.98
CA GLU A 36 -3.27 4.22 2.61
C GLU A 36 -2.14 3.88 1.63
N ILE A 37 -2.51 3.46 0.42
CA ILE A 37 -1.57 3.20 -0.68
C ILE A 37 -1.88 4.19 -1.79
N ILE A 38 -0.86 4.93 -2.22
CA ILE A 38 -0.93 5.89 -3.33
C ILE A 38 -0.02 5.33 -4.42
N ALA A 39 -0.61 4.74 -5.46
CA ALA A 39 0.09 4.05 -6.54
C ALA A 39 0.11 4.85 -7.84
#